data_AF-A0AAV0Y4K4-F1
#
_entry.id   AF-A0AAV0Y4K4-F1
#
_cell.length_a   1.000
_cell.length_b   1.000
_cell.length_c   1.000
_cell.angle_alpha   90.00
_cell.angle_beta   90.00
_cell.angle_gamma   90.00
#
_symmetry.space_group_name_H-M   'P 1'
#
loop_
_entity.id
_entity.type
_entity.pdbx_description
1 polymer ?
#
loop_
_entity_poly.entity_id
_entity_poly.type
_entity_poly.pdbx_seq_one_letter_code
_entity_poly.pdbx_strand_id
1 'polypeptide(L)'
;MLSPGPSLPKNAGCMLDLIKKVKGHIPIIGICLGHQAIVEAYGGIIGYAGEIFHGKASLINHDGLEMFKGITQPLPVARYHSLVCNKIPKNFIINSYFEKMIMSVRNNLDRVCGFQFHPESI
;
A
#
# COMPACT_ATOMS: atom_id res chain seq x y z
N MET A 1 -11.04 -6.01 -4.12
CA MET A 1 -9.79 -6.17 -3.34
C MET A 1 -8.69 -6.60 -4.29
N LEU A 2 -7.49 -6.02 -4.19
CA LEU A 2 -6.33 -6.36 -5.02
C LEU A 2 -5.29 -7.07 -4.15
N SER A 3 -4.96 -8.31 -4.53
CA SER A 3 -4.09 -9.18 -3.74
C SER A 3 -2.62 -8.79 -3.85
N PRO A 4 -1.77 -9.32 -2.94
CA PRO A 4 -0.34 -9.38 -3.15
C PRO A 4 0.02 -10.16 -4.42
N GLY A 5 1.26 -10.02 -4.86
CA GLY A 5 1.82 -10.80 -5.95
C GLY A 5 3.29 -10.45 -6.20
N PRO A 6 4.01 -11.29 -6.98
CA PRO A 6 5.36 -10.99 -7.41
C PRO A 6 5.35 -9.91 -8.51
N SER A 7 6.52 -9.35 -8.82
CA SER A 7 6.76 -8.41 -9.93
C SER A 7 6.29 -6.96 -9.69
N LEU A 8 6.39 -6.15 -10.74
CA LEU A 8 5.95 -4.75 -10.77
C LEU A 8 4.47 -4.64 -11.18
N PRO A 9 3.74 -3.59 -10.75
CA PRO A 9 2.33 -3.41 -11.12
C PRO A 9 2.05 -3.44 -12.61
N LYS A 10 2.94 -2.88 -13.43
CA LYS A 10 2.83 -2.92 -14.91
C LYS A 10 2.80 -4.33 -15.51
N ASN A 11 3.30 -5.32 -14.79
CA ASN A 11 3.31 -6.72 -15.22
C ASN A 11 2.11 -7.49 -14.65
N ALA A 12 1.27 -6.87 -13.84
CA ALA A 12 0.15 -7.51 -13.14
C ALA A 12 -1.13 -7.58 -14.00
N GLY A 13 -1.00 -8.04 -15.24
CA GLY A 13 -2.11 -8.22 -16.17
C GLY A 13 -2.98 -6.96 -16.32
N CYS A 14 -4.29 -7.10 -16.10
CA CYS A 14 -5.26 -6.00 -16.26
C CYS A 14 -5.37 -5.06 -15.04
N MET A 15 -4.55 -5.24 -13.99
CA MET A 15 -4.76 -4.58 -12.69
C MET A 15 -4.75 -3.05 -12.79
N LEU A 16 -3.77 -2.46 -13.48
CA LEU A 16 -3.68 -0.99 -13.62
C LEU A 16 -4.87 -0.42 -14.40
N ASP A 17 -5.28 -1.07 -15.48
CA ASP A 17 -6.41 -0.63 -16.30
C ASP A 17 -7.74 -0.77 -15.56
N LEU A 18 -7.88 -1.83 -14.76
CA LEU A 18 -9.03 -2.02 -13.88
C LEU A 18 -9.14 -0.87 -12.87
N ILE A 19 -8.05 -0.53 -12.17
CA ILE A 19 -8.05 0.57 -11.19
C ILE A 19 -8.44 1.89 -11.87
N LYS A 20 -7.87 2.19 -13.05
CA LYS A 20 -8.19 3.42 -13.79
C LYS A 20 -9.67 3.52 -14.17
N LYS A 21 -10.31 2.40 -14.49
CA LYS A 21 -11.74 2.35 -14.84
C LYS A 21 -12.67 2.49 -13.64
N VAL A 22 -12.28 1.97 -12.47
CA VAL A 22 -13.18 1.83 -11.32
C VAL A 22 -12.91 2.82 -10.18
N LYS A 23 -11.77 3.54 -10.20
CA LYS A 23 -11.47 4.58 -9.21
C LYS A 23 -12.59 5.63 -9.16
N GLY A 24 -12.98 6.05 -7.96
CA GLY A 24 -14.09 6.97 -7.71
C GLY A 24 -15.50 6.34 -7.80
N HIS A 25 -15.63 5.12 -8.34
CA HIS A 25 -16.93 4.46 -8.49
C HIS A 25 -17.18 3.43 -7.39
N ILE A 26 -16.17 2.60 -7.09
CA ILE A 26 -16.24 1.58 -6.03
C ILE A 26 -15.05 1.70 -5.08
N PRO A 27 -15.20 1.31 -3.79
CA PRO A 27 -14.07 1.23 -2.88
C PRO A 27 -13.01 0.22 -3.34
N ILE A 28 -11.73 0.56 -3.17
CA ILE A 28 -10.61 -0.30 -3.55
C ILE A 28 -9.67 -0.46 -2.36
N ILE A 29 -9.35 -1.71 -2.03
CA ILE A 29 -8.32 -2.08 -1.05
C ILE A 29 -7.24 -2.83 -1.81
N GLY A 30 -5.97 -2.41 -1.68
CA GLY A 30 -4.82 -3.08 -2.27
C GLY A 30 -3.78 -3.49 -1.23
N ILE A 31 -3.25 -4.70 -1.34
CA ILE A 31 -2.23 -5.24 -0.44
C ILE A 31 -0.95 -5.51 -1.23
N CYS A 32 0.19 -5.08 -0.71
CA CYS A 32 1.53 -5.26 -1.29
C CYS A 32 1.57 -4.81 -2.77
N LEU A 33 1.56 -5.73 -3.74
CA LEU A 33 1.47 -5.40 -5.17
C LEU A 33 0.22 -4.57 -5.50
N GLY A 34 -0.91 -4.88 -4.88
CA GLY A 34 -2.15 -4.12 -5.02
C GLY A 34 -2.02 -2.68 -4.51
N HIS A 35 -1.28 -2.46 -3.42
CA HIS A 35 -0.97 -1.12 -2.90
C HIS A 35 -0.11 -0.34 -3.90
N GLN A 36 0.92 -0.98 -4.45
CA GLN A 36 1.80 -0.38 -5.46
C GLN A 36 1.02 -0.04 -6.75
N ALA A 37 0.14 -0.93 -7.20
CA ALA A 37 -0.70 -0.70 -8.36
C ALA A 37 -1.66 0.47 -8.17
N ILE A 38 -2.23 0.64 -6.97
CA ILE A 38 -3.03 1.82 -6.63
C ILE A 38 -2.18 3.07 -6.77
N VAL A 39 -1.02 3.12 -6.12
CA VAL A 39 -0.16 4.32 -6.16
C VAL A 39 0.24 4.66 -7.60
N GLU A 40 0.64 3.67 -8.40
CA GLU A 40 1.02 3.85 -9.80
C GLU A 40 -0.16 4.30 -10.68
N ALA A 41 -1.35 3.73 -10.51
CA ALA A 41 -2.56 4.10 -11.26
C ALA A 41 -3.02 5.56 -11.00
N TYR A 42 -2.55 6.16 -9.90
CA TYR A 42 -2.77 7.56 -9.56
C TYR A 42 -1.56 8.47 -9.89
N GLY A 43 -0.54 7.95 -10.59
CA GLY A 43 0.63 8.73 -11.02
C GLY A 43 1.77 8.79 -10.01
N GLY A 44 1.77 7.90 -9.02
CA GLY A 44 2.89 7.69 -8.11
C GLY A 44 4.03 6.90 -8.77
N ILE A 45 5.15 6.77 -8.05
CA ILE A 45 6.35 6.07 -8.54
C ILE A 45 6.69 4.94 -7.57
N ILE A 46 6.87 3.74 -8.13
CA ILE A 46 7.37 2.56 -7.42
C ILE A 46 8.88 2.47 -7.63
N GLY A 47 9.63 2.21 -6.56
CA GLY A 47 11.08 2.05 -6.60
C GLY A 47 11.57 0.99 -5.63
N TYR A 48 12.88 0.79 -5.59
CA TYR A 48 13.49 -0.18 -4.70
C TYR A 48 13.58 0.35 -3.27
N ALA A 49 13.33 -0.54 -2.30
CA ALA A 49 13.42 -0.24 -0.87
C ALA A 49 14.87 -0.11 -0.36
N GLY A 50 15.86 -0.42 -1.20
CA GLY A 50 17.28 -0.51 -0.81
C GLY A 50 17.67 -1.84 -0.18
N GLU A 51 16.74 -2.49 0.53
CA GLU A 51 16.92 -3.82 1.13
C GLU A 51 15.78 -4.77 0.76
N ILE A 52 16.08 -6.07 0.67
CA ILE A 52 15.07 -7.11 0.47
C ILE A 52 14.56 -7.56 1.85
N PHE A 53 13.27 -7.38 2.12
CA PHE A 53 12.62 -7.83 3.34
C PHE A 53 11.85 -9.12 3.05
N HIS A 54 12.28 -10.26 3.60
CA HIS A 54 11.56 -11.54 3.53
C HIS A 54 11.15 -11.97 4.94
N GLY A 55 9.84 -11.98 5.23
CA GLY A 55 9.28 -12.55 6.46
C GLY A 55 9.75 -11.87 7.75
N LYS A 56 10.11 -10.59 7.68
CA LYS A 56 10.49 -9.83 8.88
C LYS A 56 9.26 -9.17 9.48
N ALA A 57 9.06 -9.37 10.78
CA ALA A 57 8.16 -8.54 11.57
C ALA A 57 8.74 -7.12 11.64
N SER A 58 7.89 -6.11 11.48
CA SER A 58 8.26 -4.70 11.62
C SER A 58 7.18 -3.97 12.40
N LEU A 59 7.61 -3.07 13.28
CA LEU A 59 6.74 -2.23 14.08
C LEU A 59 6.46 -0.93 13.33
N ILE A 60 5.28 -0.82 12.71
CA ILE A 60 4.92 0.38 11.95
C ILE A 60 4.21 1.40 12.83
N ASN A 61 4.38 2.68 12.50
CA ASN A 61 3.59 3.77 13.07
C ASN A 61 2.44 4.10 12.13
N HIS A 62 1.28 4.48 12.68
CA HIS A 62 0.10 4.90 11.92
C HIS A 62 -0.55 6.13 12.53
N ASP A 63 -1.45 6.77 11.78
CA ASP A 63 -2.17 7.97 12.25
C ASP A 63 -3.26 7.67 13.29
N GLY A 64 -3.65 6.39 13.46
CA GLY A 64 -4.68 5.97 14.41
C GLY A 64 -6.10 6.38 13.99
N LEU A 65 -6.27 6.77 12.72
CA LEU A 65 -7.53 7.22 12.15
C LEU A 65 -8.08 6.17 11.18
N GLU A 66 -9.38 6.27 10.88
CA GLU A 66 -10.06 5.42 9.89
C GLU A 66 -9.79 3.93 10.12
N MET A 67 -9.10 3.25 9.19
CA MET A 67 -8.79 1.82 9.27
C MET A 67 -7.83 1.44 10.41
N PHE A 68 -7.13 2.41 11.00
CA PHE A 68 -6.26 2.19 12.15
C PHE A 68 -6.91 2.59 13.49
N LYS A 69 -8.17 3.02 13.49
CA LYS A 69 -8.85 3.42 14.72
C LYS A 69 -8.96 2.25 15.69
N GLY A 70 -8.43 2.44 16.90
CA GLY A 70 -8.43 1.43 17.96
C GLY A 70 -7.36 0.34 17.81
N ILE A 71 -6.47 0.45 16.82
CA ILE A 71 -5.33 -0.45 16.65
C ILE A 71 -4.16 0.04 17.50
N THR A 72 -3.47 -0.90 18.15
CA THR A 72 -2.32 -0.61 19.03
C THR A 72 -1.13 -0.05 18.25
N GLN A 73 -0.42 0.89 18.89
CA GLN A 73 0.77 1.52 18.32
C GLN A 73 2.03 1.20 19.13
N PRO A 74 3.17 0.85 18.49
CA PRO A 74 3.31 0.53 17.07
C PRO A 74 2.67 -0.82 16.69
N LEU A 75 2.24 -0.96 15.45
CA LEU A 75 1.57 -2.16 14.94
C LEU A 75 2.61 -3.15 14.38
N PRO A 76 2.75 -4.37 14.93
CA PRO A 76 3.54 -5.43 14.31
C PRO A 76 2.90 -5.89 13.00
N VAL A 77 3.67 -5.91 11.92
CA VAL A 77 3.24 -6.39 10.60
C VAL A 77 4.33 -7.22 9.92
N ALA A 78 3.92 -8.19 9.09
CA ALA A 78 4.84 -8.95 8.26
C ALA A 78 5.15 -8.24 6.93
N ARG A 79 6.42 -8.26 6.53
CA ARG A 79 6.92 -7.63 5.28
C ARG A 79 7.63 -8.63 4.37
N TYR A 80 7.28 -8.59 3.08
CA TYR A 80 7.76 -9.52 2.04
C TYR A 80 8.20 -8.81 0.74
N HIS A 81 8.56 -7.52 0.81
CA HIS A 81 8.70 -6.68 -0.38
C HIS A 81 10.11 -6.08 -0.53
N SER A 82 10.60 -6.08 -1.77
CA SER A 82 11.83 -5.37 -2.22
C SER A 82 11.53 -4.01 -2.87
N LEU A 83 10.25 -3.75 -3.14
CA LEU A 83 9.75 -2.52 -3.75
C LEU A 83 8.91 -1.73 -2.74
N VAL A 84 8.91 -0.41 -2.93
CA VAL A 84 8.15 0.56 -2.14
C VAL A 84 7.64 1.70 -3.02
N CYS A 85 6.63 2.41 -2.54
CA CYS A 85 6.13 3.61 -3.17
C CYS A 85 7.03 4.81 -2.83
N ASN A 86 7.87 5.25 -3.78
CA ASN A 86 8.81 6.37 -3.62
C ASN A 86 8.13 7.73 -3.75
N LYS A 87 7.11 7.85 -4.61
CA LYS A 87 6.36 9.09 -4.80
C LYS A 87 4.88 8.83 -4.63
N ILE A 88 4.29 9.49 -3.64
CA ILE A 88 2.85 9.44 -3.39
C ILE A 88 2.18 10.66 -4.03
N PRO A 89 1.11 10.47 -4.83
CA PRO A 89 0.32 11.57 -5.36
C PRO A 89 -0.30 12.42 -4.24
N LYS A 90 -0.42 13.74 -4.45
CA LYS A 90 -0.88 14.70 -3.42
C LYS A 90 -2.29 14.45 -2.90
N ASN A 91 -3.12 13.72 -3.64
CA ASN A 91 -4.49 13.38 -3.27
C ASN A 91 -4.57 12.16 -2.33
N PHE A 92 -3.43 11.56 -1.97
CA PHE A 92 -3.38 10.54 -0.93
C PHE A 92 -2.87 11.11 0.39
N ILE A 93 -3.45 10.61 1.46
CA ILE A 93 -2.94 10.73 2.82
C ILE A 93 -2.02 9.53 3.06
N ILE A 94 -0.77 9.79 3.42
CA ILE A 94 0.13 8.75 3.96
C ILE A 94 -0.26 8.57 5.41
N ASN A 95 -0.73 7.39 5.78
CA ASN A 95 -1.30 7.15 7.10
C ASN A 95 -0.65 6.01 7.87
N SER A 96 0.41 5.40 7.33
CA SER A 96 1.37 4.64 8.13
C SER A 96 2.77 4.61 7.50
N TYR A 97 3.80 4.47 8.34
CA TYR A 97 5.21 4.46 7.95
C TYR A 97 6.04 3.52 8.83
N PHE A 98 7.16 3.06 8.26
CA PHE A 98 8.23 2.36 8.97
C PHE A 98 9.54 3.04 8.57
N GLU A 99 10.20 3.69 9.53
CA GLU A 99 11.32 4.60 9.24
C GLU A 99 10.95 5.63 8.15
N LYS A 100 11.57 5.55 6.96
CA LYS A 100 11.28 6.41 5.80
C LYS A 100 10.36 5.75 4.77
N MET A 101 9.99 4.49 4.97
CA MET A 101 9.14 3.74 4.05
C MET A 101 7.67 4.00 4.33
N ILE A 102 6.92 4.28 3.27
CA ILE A 102 5.46 4.39 3.31
C ILE A 102 4.87 2.99 3.44
N MET A 103 4.07 2.78 4.47
CA MET A 103 3.48 1.48 4.78
C MET A 103 1.99 1.42 4.48
N SER A 104 1.30 2.56 4.40
CA SER A 104 -0.07 2.63 3.88
C SER A 104 -0.43 4.02 3.38
N VAL A 105 -1.43 4.05 2.50
CA VAL A 105 -2.04 5.28 1.98
C VAL A 105 -3.55 5.14 1.92
N ARG A 106 -4.25 6.28 1.98
CA ARG A 106 -5.69 6.38 1.68
C ARG A 106 -6.06 7.61 0.88
N ASN A 107 -7.09 7.49 0.07
CA ASN A 107 -7.79 8.58 -0.59
C ASN A 107 -9.26 8.48 -0.18
N ASN A 108 -9.70 9.43 0.64
CA ASN A 108 -11.04 9.41 1.23
C ASN A 108 -12.14 9.66 0.19
N LEU A 109 -11.88 10.52 -0.79
CA LEU A 109 -12.85 10.87 -1.83
C LEU A 109 -13.20 9.64 -2.67
N ASP A 110 -12.19 8.89 -3.11
CA ASP A 110 -12.39 7.71 -3.95
C ASP A 110 -12.66 6.43 -3.14
N ARG A 111 -12.61 6.50 -1.80
CA ARG A 111 -12.70 5.33 -0.89
C ARG A 111 -11.66 4.26 -1.22
N VAL A 112 -10.42 4.70 -1.46
CA VAL A 112 -9.30 3.84 -1.81
C VAL A 112 -8.29 3.80 -0.67
N CYS A 113 -7.81 2.61 -0.33
CA CYS A 113 -6.66 2.46 0.55
C CYS A 113 -5.72 1.34 0.07
N GLY A 114 -4.48 1.41 0.52
CA GLY A 114 -3.53 0.33 0.29
C GLY A 114 -2.54 0.16 1.43
N PHE A 115 -2.13 -1.08 1.63
CA PHE A 115 -1.18 -1.50 2.65
C PHE A 115 0.03 -2.16 1.98
N GLN A 116 1.23 -1.70 2.31
CA GLN A 116 2.47 -2.27 1.78
C GLN A 116 2.85 -3.59 2.49
N PHE A 117 2.34 -3.79 3.71
CA PHE A 117 2.51 -5.00 4.50
C PHE A 117 1.35 -5.98 4.28
N HIS A 118 1.49 -7.19 4.82
CA HIS A 118 0.53 -8.28 4.71
C HIS A 118 -0.30 -8.39 6.00
N PRO A 119 -1.50 -7.76 6.08
CA PRO A 119 -2.34 -7.84 7.27
C PRO A 119 -2.86 -9.26 7.55
N GLU A 120 -2.77 -10.15 6.56
CA GLU A 120 -3.13 -11.56 6.69
C GLU A 120 -2.06 -12.42 7.37
N SER A 121 -0.85 -11.89 7.58
CA SER A 121 0.31 -12.62 8.13
C SER A 121 0.76 -12.01 9.46
N ILE A 122 0.87 -12.84 10.50
CA ILE A 122 1.37 -12.51 11.85
C ILE A 122 2.53 -13.44 12.19
#